data_AF-H3H2Q2-F1
#
_entry.id   AF-H3H2Q2-F1
#
_cell.length_a   1.000
_cell.length_b   1.000
_cell.length_c   1.000
_cell.angle_alpha   90.00
_cell.angle_beta   90.00
_cell.angle_gamma   90.00
#
_symmetry.space_group_name_H-M   'P 1'
#
loop_
_entity.id
_entity.type
_entity.pdbx_description
1 polymer ?
#
loop_
_entity_poly.entity_id
_entity_poly.type
_entity_poly.pdbx_seq_one_letter_code
_entity_poly.pdbx_strand_id
1 'polypeptide(L)'
;MSEILVVPSDLQKETANLTDVCPVQAFVLAGIWWNFEATHYYNAEQGIVCHAVIPQYNLHGNYVVGNSSTTPFRTTPADCADDSYPFEVYLYHGSIGFYSFYEGEVGTYCAKSKTAYIIVEVLGTYDINGSFLANDTGSTEYRYSCWYGIAGVTWLVYRALMIRRSYVTCKRYGRKCDELGEKLNQQEAMVFVQESLRLTAHGATNYQRTALLYLIVEGIMTDLFLIIANDGWTSRVQYASMGYNLSGLMLLLFEMMESMRWLSERWRLRIKRTFFSYETALVGELASALLFQTFLSGLNGSDLKRSKPTALAMSYYFWSLICHAIVVVSVVSIISTVRVPWAVMYVWFKHNSLAILSEPCCIDTVLGVRSRIMLLGGYRWEDGKLYYHPAALKAFGMLKMEEDGVEYLILHKLQWFTVPANNLMGIGVITGPRVEPCNERPCTGIVSFLDRRLGGALNRTDCYQRSPSNQTVRVLAGVERLEGIP
;
A
#
# COMPACT_ATOMS: atom_id res chain seq x y z
N MET A 1 29.20 4.27 11.85
CA MET A 1 29.63 5.02 10.64
C MET A 1 31.14 5.02 10.62
N SER A 2 31.77 4.91 9.45
CA SER A 2 33.21 5.09 9.31
C SER A 2 33.59 6.53 9.68
N GLU A 3 34.60 6.70 10.53
CA GLU A 3 35.07 8.02 10.98
C GLU A 3 35.53 8.90 9.81
N ILE A 4 35.97 8.27 8.71
CA ILE A 4 36.46 8.95 7.51
C ILE A 4 35.39 9.82 6.82
N LEU A 5 34.10 9.46 6.99
CA LEU A 5 32.97 10.14 6.36
C LEU A 5 32.44 11.32 7.19
N VAL A 6 32.90 11.47 8.43
CA VAL A 6 32.46 12.54 9.35
C VAL A 6 33.28 13.80 9.10
N VAL A 7 32.59 14.91 8.89
CA VAL A 7 33.19 16.21 8.61
C VAL A 7 33.02 17.13 9.82
N PRO A 8 34.12 17.71 10.35
CA PRO A 8 34.05 18.74 11.38
C PRO A 8 33.20 19.95 10.95
N SER A 9 32.41 20.50 11.88
CA SER A 9 31.44 21.57 11.57
C SER A 9 32.07 22.91 11.15
N ASP A 10 33.35 23.09 11.41
CA ASP A 10 34.14 24.30 11.12
C ASP A 10 34.77 24.30 9.71
N LEU A 11 34.79 23.17 9.02
CA LEU A 11 35.32 23.08 7.65
C LEU A 11 34.39 23.76 6.63
N GLN A 12 35.00 24.51 5.71
CA GLN A 12 34.28 25.21 4.65
C GLN A 12 33.89 24.27 3.51
N LYS A 13 32.72 24.54 2.91
CA LYS A 13 32.25 23.83 1.72
C LYS A 13 32.98 24.38 0.48
N GLU A 14 33.65 23.51 -0.25
CA GLU A 14 34.35 23.85 -1.49
C GLU A 14 33.60 23.30 -2.72
N THR A 15 33.62 24.06 -3.81
CA THR A 15 32.91 23.71 -5.07
C THR A 15 33.78 23.81 -6.32
N ALA A 16 35.05 24.21 -6.16
CA ALA A 16 35.99 24.37 -7.26
C ALA A 16 36.39 23.01 -7.86
N ASN A 17 36.36 22.89 -9.20
CA ASN A 17 36.73 21.67 -9.94
C ASN A 17 36.02 20.40 -9.43
N LEU A 18 34.74 20.53 -9.04
CA LEU A 18 33.99 19.48 -8.37
C LEU A 18 33.98 18.14 -9.14
N THR A 19 33.90 18.16 -10.47
CA THR A 19 33.88 16.93 -11.28
C THR A 19 35.21 16.18 -11.31
N ASP A 20 36.31 16.87 -11.02
CA ASP A 20 37.65 16.28 -10.99
C ASP A 20 37.97 15.76 -9.59
N VAL A 21 37.57 16.53 -8.58
CA VAL A 21 37.77 16.20 -7.15
C VAL A 21 36.80 15.10 -6.68
N CYS A 22 35.55 15.14 -7.14
CA CYS A 22 34.45 14.27 -6.75
C CYS A 22 33.87 13.59 -8.02
N PRO A 23 34.58 12.60 -8.58
CA PRO A 23 34.34 12.14 -9.96
C PRO A 23 33.16 11.18 -10.13
N VAL A 24 32.49 10.77 -9.05
CA VAL A 24 31.43 9.77 -9.05
C VAL A 24 30.14 10.35 -9.63
N GLN A 25 29.54 9.66 -10.60
CA GLN A 25 28.35 10.12 -11.33
C GLN A 25 27.14 9.21 -11.15
N ALA A 26 27.35 7.97 -10.69
CA ALA A 26 26.30 7.01 -10.45
C ALA A 26 26.77 5.94 -9.48
N PHE A 27 25.82 5.18 -8.94
CA PHE A 27 26.13 3.93 -8.28
C PHE A 27 25.15 2.81 -8.62
N VAL A 28 25.59 1.58 -8.42
CA VAL A 28 24.77 0.38 -8.52
C VAL A 28 24.65 -0.25 -7.15
N LEU A 29 23.42 -0.39 -6.68
CA LEU A 29 23.08 -0.94 -5.38
C LEU A 29 21.87 -1.87 -5.53
N ALA A 30 21.96 -3.08 -4.96
CA ALA A 30 20.98 -4.15 -5.14
C ALA A 30 20.59 -4.44 -6.61
N GLY A 31 21.55 -4.25 -7.53
CA GLY A 31 21.34 -4.40 -8.96
C GLY A 31 20.43 -3.33 -9.59
N ILE A 32 20.20 -2.21 -8.90
CA ILE A 32 19.52 -1.02 -9.41
C ILE A 32 20.57 0.05 -9.66
N TRP A 33 20.48 0.73 -10.80
CA TRP A 33 21.32 1.86 -11.13
C TRP A 33 20.70 3.16 -10.59
N TRP A 34 21.47 3.95 -9.88
CA TRP A 34 21.03 5.18 -9.22
C TRP A 34 21.85 6.37 -9.69
N ASN A 35 21.15 7.50 -9.85
CA ASN A 35 21.78 8.79 -10.13
C ASN A 35 22.55 9.27 -8.91
N PHE A 36 23.71 9.89 -9.12
CA PHE A 36 24.54 10.38 -8.03
C PHE A 36 25.22 11.67 -8.45
N GLU A 37 25.02 12.75 -7.69
CA GLU A 37 25.59 14.05 -8.04
C GLU A 37 26.29 14.68 -6.84
N ALA A 38 27.58 14.96 -6.98
CA ALA A 38 28.30 15.77 -6.01
C ALA A 38 27.76 17.21 -5.98
N THR A 39 27.76 17.82 -4.80
CA THR A 39 27.39 19.24 -4.62
C THR A 39 28.54 20.10 -4.15
N HIS A 40 29.36 19.57 -3.24
CA HIS A 40 30.52 20.23 -2.65
C HIS A 40 31.44 19.17 -2.05
N TYR A 41 32.63 19.58 -1.62
CA TYR A 41 33.55 18.75 -0.84
C TYR A 41 34.13 19.54 0.33
N TYR A 42 34.81 18.80 1.19
CA TYR A 42 35.55 19.28 2.34
C TYR A 42 36.97 18.75 2.26
N ASN A 43 37.92 19.62 2.58
CA ASN A 43 39.31 19.22 2.77
C ASN A 43 39.51 18.87 4.26
N ALA A 44 39.33 17.60 4.60
CA ALA A 44 39.46 17.10 5.97
C ALA A 44 40.85 16.48 6.19
N GLU A 45 41.24 16.28 7.45
CA GLU A 45 42.55 15.69 7.78
C GLU A 45 42.73 14.29 7.19
N GLN A 46 41.64 13.52 7.12
CA GLN A 46 41.58 12.20 6.51
C GLN A 46 41.54 12.19 4.98
N GLY A 47 41.51 13.37 4.34
CA GLY A 47 41.45 13.53 2.89
C GLY A 47 40.20 14.27 2.41
N ILE A 48 39.93 14.15 1.10
CA ILE A 48 38.78 14.78 0.46
C ILE A 48 37.51 14.00 0.79
N VAL A 49 36.56 14.68 1.45
CA VAL A 49 35.23 14.15 1.71
C VAL A 49 34.22 14.89 0.83
N CYS A 50 33.58 14.16 -0.08
CA CYS A 50 32.62 14.73 -1.01
C CYS A 50 31.19 14.58 -0.46
N HIS A 51 30.35 15.60 -0.63
CA HIS A 51 28.91 15.49 -0.39
C HIS A 51 28.18 15.24 -1.70
N ALA A 52 27.24 14.31 -1.67
CA ALA A 52 26.41 13.96 -2.82
C ALA A 52 24.92 13.97 -2.48
N VAL A 53 24.14 14.12 -3.55
CA VAL A 53 22.70 14.04 -3.52
C VAL A 53 22.18 13.08 -4.59
N ILE A 54 21.03 12.48 -4.30
CA ILE A 54 20.18 11.87 -5.32
C ILE A 54 18.90 12.70 -5.39
N PRO A 55 18.85 13.68 -6.31
CA PRO A 55 17.80 14.70 -6.28
C PRO A 55 16.38 14.13 -6.31
N GLN A 56 16.19 13.04 -7.06
CA GLN A 56 14.91 12.36 -7.28
C GLN A 56 14.34 11.75 -6.00
N TYR A 57 15.16 11.48 -5.00
CA TYR A 57 14.74 10.70 -3.86
C TYR A 57 15.00 11.41 -2.53
N ASN A 58 15.52 12.64 -2.55
CA ASN A 58 15.93 13.38 -1.34
C ASN A 58 16.93 12.54 -0.53
N LEU A 59 17.90 11.93 -1.23
CA LEU A 59 19.06 11.32 -0.58
C LEU A 59 20.19 12.31 -0.48
N HIS A 60 20.85 12.34 0.67
CA HIS A 60 21.98 13.20 0.98
C HIS A 60 23.02 12.44 1.80
N GLY A 61 24.29 12.69 1.55
CA GLY A 61 25.33 12.24 2.46
C GLY A 61 26.72 12.38 1.89
N ASN A 62 27.70 11.87 2.65
CA ASN A 62 29.10 12.05 2.34
C ASN A 62 29.71 10.74 1.85
N TYR A 63 30.67 10.86 0.93
CA TYR A 63 31.42 9.76 0.38
C TYR A 63 32.91 10.09 0.26
N VAL A 64 33.71 9.02 0.23
CA VAL A 64 35.15 9.07 -0.01
C VAL A 64 35.52 8.03 -1.06
N VAL A 65 36.46 8.40 -1.93
CA VAL A 65 37.11 7.49 -2.88
C VAL A 65 38.55 7.28 -2.40
N GLY A 66 38.96 6.03 -2.21
CA GLY A 66 40.32 5.69 -1.83
C GLY A 66 41.34 6.02 -2.94
N ASN A 67 42.58 6.30 -2.55
CA ASN A 67 43.66 6.70 -3.46
C ASN A 67 44.42 5.52 -4.08
N SER A 68 44.31 4.32 -3.51
CA SER A 68 44.97 3.10 -3.97
C SER A 68 43.97 2.15 -4.63
N SER A 69 44.36 1.55 -5.76
CA SER A 69 43.56 0.51 -6.39
C SER A 69 43.30 -0.66 -5.44
N THR A 70 42.11 -1.26 -5.55
CA THR A 70 41.67 -2.40 -4.75
C THR A 70 41.03 -3.48 -5.61
N THR A 71 40.83 -4.66 -5.02
CA THR A 71 40.10 -5.73 -5.69
C THR A 71 38.66 -5.28 -5.95
N PRO A 72 38.18 -5.33 -7.21
CA PRO A 72 36.81 -4.93 -7.57
C PRO A 72 35.77 -5.69 -6.76
N PHE A 73 34.66 -5.01 -6.46
CA PHE A 73 33.54 -5.66 -5.83
C PHE A 73 32.90 -6.70 -6.77
N ARG A 74 32.23 -7.72 -6.22
CA ARG A 74 31.70 -8.86 -7.02
C ARG A 74 30.69 -8.48 -8.10
N THR A 75 30.02 -7.33 -7.95
CA THR A 75 29.05 -6.78 -8.91
C THR A 75 29.68 -5.81 -9.90
N THR A 76 30.96 -5.48 -9.73
CA THR A 76 31.72 -4.62 -10.63
C THR A 76 31.98 -5.34 -11.95
N PRO A 77 31.72 -4.69 -13.10
CA PRO A 77 32.03 -5.22 -14.41
C PRO A 77 33.51 -5.58 -14.58
N ALA A 78 33.78 -6.64 -15.36
CA ALA A 78 35.13 -7.16 -15.54
C ALA A 78 36.10 -6.16 -16.22
N ASP A 79 35.58 -5.22 -17.01
CA ASP A 79 36.37 -4.17 -17.65
C ASP A 79 36.90 -3.12 -16.66
N CYS A 80 36.35 -3.05 -15.45
CA CYS A 80 36.81 -2.19 -14.35
C CYS A 80 37.84 -2.87 -13.44
N ALA A 81 38.31 -4.08 -13.76
CA ALA A 81 39.14 -4.88 -12.86
C ALA A 81 40.42 -4.18 -12.38
N ASP A 82 41.10 -3.48 -13.28
CA ASP A 82 42.38 -2.82 -13.00
C ASP A 82 42.23 -1.34 -12.62
N ASP A 83 41.01 -0.81 -12.54
CA ASP A 83 40.73 0.62 -12.33
C ASP A 83 39.61 0.83 -11.31
N SER A 84 39.66 -0.01 -10.27
CA SER A 84 38.74 -0.02 -9.13
C SER A 84 39.42 0.53 -7.87
N TYR A 85 38.73 1.43 -7.18
CA TYR A 85 39.20 2.09 -5.96
C TYR A 85 38.21 1.86 -4.82
N PRO A 86 38.64 1.78 -3.55
CA PRO A 86 37.74 1.69 -2.41
C PRO A 86 36.72 2.84 -2.42
N PHE A 87 35.47 2.53 -2.11
CA PHE A 87 34.42 3.51 -2.02
C PHE A 87 33.61 3.29 -0.74
N GLU A 88 33.47 4.35 0.05
CA GLU A 88 32.63 4.38 1.23
C GLU A 88 31.69 5.57 1.12
N VAL A 89 30.43 5.36 1.47
CA VAL A 89 29.42 6.41 1.49
C VAL A 89 28.45 6.15 2.63
N TYR A 90 27.88 7.22 3.16
CA TYR A 90 26.60 7.11 3.82
C TYR A 90 25.57 7.97 3.12
N LEU A 91 24.32 7.53 3.14
CA LEU A 91 23.19 8.28 2.62
C LEU A 91 22.06 8.31 3.66
N TYR A 92 21.40 9.45 3.71
CA TYR A 92 20.11 9.61 4.36
C TYR A 92 19.04 9.72 3.30
N HIS A 93 18.03 8.85 3.35
CA HIS A 93 16.83 8.98 2.52
C HIS A 93 15.67 9.46 3.38
N GLY A 94 15.20 10.68 3.13
CA GLY A 94 14.07 11.25 3.86
C GLY A 94 12.76 10.47 3.67
N SER A 95 12.04 10.20 4.77
CA SER A 95 10.69 9.62 4.74
C SER A 95 9.60 10.69 4.64
N ILE A 96 8.33 10.30 4.60
CA ILE A 96 7.18 11.19 4.78
C ILE A 96 6.99 11.45 6.29
N GLY A 97 7.63 12.49 6.80
CA GLY A 97 7.56 12.83 8.23
C GLY A 97 8.85 13.47 8.75
N PHE A 98 9.17 13.22 10.02
CA PHE A 98 10.31 13.83 10.72
C PHE A 98 11.56 12.94 10.80
N TYR A 99 11.60 11.81 10.11
CA TYR A 99 12.73 10.89 10.14
C TYR A 99 13.23 10.51 8.74
N SER A 100 14.46 10.02 8.69
CA SER A 100 15.12 9.47 7.51
C SER A 100 15.66 8.08 7.79
N PHE A 101 15.80 7.30 6.73
CA PHE A 101 16.56 6.06 6.76
C PHE A 101 18.02 6.38 6.51
N TYR A 102 18.88 5.66 7.21
CA TYR A 102 20.33 5.82 7.18
C TYR A 102 20.94 4.57 6.58
N GLU A 103 21.75 4.74 5.54
CA GLU A 103 22.47 3.68 4.86
C GLU A 103 23.96 3.99 4.92
N GLY A 104 24.74 3.05 5.45
CA GLY A 104 26.19 3.04 5.34
C GLY A 104 26.57 1.97 4.33
N GLU A 105 27.29 2.36 3.28
CA GLU A 105 27.53 1.54 2.11
C GLU A 105 29.01 1.50 1.77
N VAL A 106 29.45 0.32 1.35
CA VAL A 106 30.85 0.06 1.00
C VAL A 106 30.91 -0.64 -0.34
N GLY A 107 32.00 -0.44 -1.06
CA GLY A 107 32.21 -1.11 -2.34
C GLY A 107 33.40 -0.56 -3.10
N THR A 108 33.28 -0.52 -4.41
CA THR A 108 34.36 -0.06 -5.29
C THR A 108 33.87 0.91 -6.35
N TYR A 109 34.60 2.00 -6.52
CA TYR A 109 34.44 2.97 -7.59
C TYR A 109 35.25 2.57 -8.83
N CYS A 110 34.61 2.51 -10.00
CA CYS A 110 35.29 2.31 -11.27
C CYS A 110 35.56 3.65 -11.96
N ALA A 111 36.83 3.99 -12.18
CA ALA A 111 37.19 5.28 -12.79
C ALA A 111 36.87 5.35 -14.29
N LYS A 112 36.86 4.21 -15.01
CA LYS A 112 36.46 4.15 -16.43
C LYS A 112 35.00 4.56 -16.66
N SER A 113 34.09 4.00 -15.85
CA SER A 113 32.64 4.24 -16.00
C SER A 113 32.12 5.38 -15.12
N LYS A 114 32.94 5.86 -14.17
CA LYS A 114 32.57 6.82 -13.13
C LYS A 114 31.40 6.34 -12.25
N THR A 115 31.34 5.04 -12.02
CA THR A 115 30.25 4.37 -11.29
C THR A 115 30.78 3.66 -10.06
N ALA A 116 30.12 3.83 -8.91
CA ALA A 116 30.37 3.03 -7.72
C ALA A 116 29.51 1.76 -7.71
N TYR A 117 30.08 0.63 -7.30
CA TYR A 117 29.38 -0.64 -7.14
C TYR A 117 29.42 -1.01 -5.67
N ILE A 118 28.28 -0.92 -5.02
CA ILE A 118 28.19 -0.86 -3.55
C ILE A 118 27.18 -1.84 -2.99
N ILE A 119 27.33 -2.12 -1.70
CA ILE A 119 26.38 -2.86 -0.86
C ILE A 119 26.12 -2.09 0.42
N VAL A 120 24.94 -2.27 1.00
CA VAL A 120 24.63 -1.77 2.34
C VAL A 120 25.37 -2.64 3.36
N GLU A 121 26.20 -2.02 4.18
CA GLU A 121 26.84 -2.64 5.35
C GLU A 121 26.06 -2.33 6.62
N VAL A 122 25.55 -1.11 6.75
CA VAL A 122 24.83 -0.64 7.94
C VAL A 122 23.52 0.00 7.51
N LEU A 123 22.43 -0.36 8.19
CA LEU A 123 21.13 0.27 8.05
C LEU A 123 20.66 0.81 9.40
N GLY A 124 20.10 2.00 9.40
CA GLY A 124 19.53 2.64 10.58
C GLY A 124 18.44 3.64 10.23
N THR A 125 18.00 4.39 11.24
CA THR A 125 17.05 5.48 11.09
C THR A 125 17.46 6.65 11.96
N TYR A 126 17.07 7.87 11.61
CA TYR A 126 17.42 9.05 12.39
C TYR A 126 16.33 10.12 12.26
N ASP A 127 16.04 10.85 13.35
CA ASP A 127 15.02 11.90 13.40
C ASP A 127 15.52 13.21 12.74
N ILE A 128 15.82 13.12 11.45
CA ILE A 128 16.24 14.23 10.58
C ILE A 128 15.54 14.11 9.24
N ASN A 129 15.15 15.24 8.63
CA ASN A 129 14.58 15.25 7.28
C ASN A 129 14.69 16.63 6.62
N GLY A 130 14.32 16.72 5.34
CA GLY A 130 14.25 17.97 4.59
C GLY A 130 15.61 18.65 4.45
N SER A 131 15.64 19.98 4.61
CA SER A 131 16.86 20.77 4.41
C SER A 131 17.99 20.46 5.41
N PHE A 132 17.66 19.89 6.57
CA PHE A 132 18.68 19.49 7.56
C PHE A 132 19.58 18.37 7.03
N LEU A 133 19.08 17.51 6.13
CA LEU A 133 19.87 16.43 5.51
C LEU A 133 21.08 16.96 4.74
N ALA A 134 20.92 18.07 4.01
CA ALA A 134 21.99 18.68 3.21
C ALA A 134 23.08 19.37 4.07
N ASN A 135 22.80 19.54 5.36
CA ASN A 135 23.73 20.16 6.31
C ASN A 135 24.29 19.16 7.33
N ASP A 136 23.85 17.91 7.31
CA ASP A 136 24.40 16.89 8.18
C ASP A 136 25.81 16.50 7.73
N THR A 137 26.76 16.59 8.65
CA THR A 137 28.17 16.27 8.40
C THR A 137 28.57 14.89 8.92
N GLY A 138 27.59 14.05 9.29
CA GLY A 138 27.82 12.74 9.88
C GLY A 138 28.06 12.80 11.39
N SER A 139 28.09 11.63 12.03
CA SER A 139 28.48 11.48 13.43
C SER A 139 28.95 10.05 13.69
N THR A 140 29.86 9.90 14.63
CA THR A 140 30.30 8.61 15.19
C THR A 140 29.35 8.11 16.27
N GLU A 141 28.47 8.97 16.81
CA GLU A 141 27.49 8.61 17.82
C GLU A 141 26.37 7.72 17.25
N TYR A 142 25.76 6.93 18.13
CA TYR A 142 24.63 6.08 17.77
C TYR A 142 23.40 6.93 17.42
N ARG A 143 22.92 6.80 16.18
CA ARG A 143 21.73 7.49 15.66
C ARG A 143 20.55 6.51 15.59
N TYR A 144 19.39 6.94 16.07
CA TYR A 144 18.14 6.19 15.99
C TYR A 144 16.95 7.15 15.80
N SER A 145 15.83 6.64 15.29
CA SER A 145 14.58 7.39 15.18
C SER A 145 13.53 6.87 16.17
N CYS A 146 13.11 7.74 17.08
CA CYS A 146 11.95 7.47 17.95
C CYS A 146 10.66 7.40 17.11
N TRP A 147 10.54 8.28 16.10
CA TRP A 147 9.36 8.35 15.25
C TRP A 147 9.15 7.06 14.44
N TYR A 148 10.22 6.55 13.83
CA TYR A 148 10.19 5.27 13.13
C TYR A 148 9.80 4.13 14.07
N GLY A 149 10.39 4.09 15.28
CA GLY A 149 10.05 3.10 16.30
C GLY A 149 8.56 3.13 16.68
N ILE A 150 8.01 4.30 16.94
CA ILE A 150 6.59 4.47 17.30
C ILE A 150 5.67 4.09 16.14
N ALA A 151 5.95 4.55 14.91
CA ALA A 151 5.16 4.23 13.73
C ALA A 151 5.19 2.72 13.43
N GLY A 152 6.38 2.12 13.49
CA GLY A 152 6.60 0.68 13.29
C GLY A 152 5.87 -0.17 14.33
N VAL A 153 6.02 0.14 15.63
CA VAL A 153 5.30 -0.57 16.70
C VAL A 153 3.79 -0.42 16.54
N THR A 154 3.31 0.78 16.23
CA THR A 154 1.87 1.04 15.99
C THR A 154 1.36 0.17 14.84
N TRP A 155 2.12 0.10 13.73
CA TRP A 155 1.75 -0.71 12.57
C TRP A 155 1.77 -2.22 12.86
N LEU A 156 2.77 -2.70 13.59
CA LEU A 156 2.87 -4.10 14.01
C LEU A 156 1.72 -4.50 14.93
N VAL A 157 1.42 -3.68 15.94
CA VAL A 157 0.28 -3.90 16.84
C VAL A 157 -1.02 -3.90 16.05
N TYR A 158 -1.19 -2.96 15.12
CA TYR A 158 -2.35 -2.90 14.25
C TYR A 158 -2.53 -4.19 13.44
N ARG A 159 -1.47 -4.65 12.76
CA ARG A 159 -1.48 -5.90 11.97
C ARG A 159 -1.76 -7.13 12.84
N ALA A 160 -1.16 -7.22 14.02
CA ALA A 160 -1.39 -8.32 14.96
C ALA A 160 -2.86 -8.37 15.43
N LEU A 161 -3.43 -7.22 15.81
CA LEU A 161 -4.85 -7.12 16.17
C LEU A 161 -5.76 -7.49 15.00
N MET A 162 -5.37 -7.11 13.79
CA MET A 162 -6.12 -7.43 12.59
C MET A 162 -6.07 -8.93 12.27
N ILE A 163 -4.91 -9.59 12.38
CA ILE A 163 -4.79 -11.04 12.21
C ILE A 163 -5.63 -11.76 13.27
N ARG A 164 -5.56 -11.31 14.53
CA ARG A 164 -6.38 -11.85 15.62
C ARG A 164 -7.87 -11.73 15.34
N ARG A 165 -8.35 -10.55 14.92
CA ARG A 165 -9.78 -10.35 14.60
C ARG A 165 -10.22 -11.26 13.46
N SER A 166 -9.39 -11.40 12.43
CA SER A 166 -9.65 -12.29 11.28
C SER A 166 -9.72 -13.76 11.71
N TYR A 167 -8.76 -14.22 12.51
CA TYR A 167 -8.74 -15.59 13.04
C TYR A 167 -10.02 -15.91 13.82
N VAL A 168 -10.44 -15.03 14.72
CA VAL A 168 -11.67 -15.22 15.51
C VAL A 168 -12.91 -15.24 14.62
N THR A 169 -13.00 -14.35 13.63
CA THR A 169 -14.11 -14.31 12.65
C THR A 169 -14.15 -15.59 11.82
N CYS A 170 -13.02 -16.05 11.29
CA CYS A 170 -12.90 -17.32 10.56
C CYS A 170 -13.32 -18.52 11.41
N LYS A 171 -12.86 -18.59 12.66
CA LYS A 171 -13.23 -19.67 13.58
C LYS A 171 -14.75 -19.70 13.85
N ARG A 172 -15.36 -18.53 14.05
CA ARG A 172 -16.81 -18.45 14.30
C ARG A 172 -17.64 -18.78 13.07
N TYR A 173 -17.19 -18.32 11.90
CA TYR A 173 -17.84 -18.65 10.65
C TYR A 173 -17.76 -20.16 10.36
N GLY A 174 -16.58 -20.77 10.57
CA GLY A 174 -16.41 -22.23 10.48
C GLY A 174 -17.34 -22.99 11.43
N ARG A 175 -17.40 -22.58 12.72
CA ARG A 175 -18.35 -23.17 13.67
C ARG A 175 -19.80 -23.02 13.22
N LYS A 176 -20.15 -21.88 12.59
CA LYS A 176 -21.50 -21.67 12.06
C LYS A 176 -21.82 -22.58 10.88
N CYS A 177 -20.84 -22.85 10.03
CA CYS A 177 -20.96 -23.87 8.99
C CYS A 177 -21.24 -25.25 9.60
N ASP A 178 -20.47 -25.64 10.63
CA ASP A 178 -20.67 -26.92 11.32
C ASP A 178 -22.06 -27.03 11.97
N GLU A 179 -22.51 -25.98 12.67
CA GLU A 179 -23.84 -25.89 13.30
C GLU A 179 -24.99 -26.03 12.28
N LEU A 180 -24.80 -25.52 11.07
CA LEU A 180 -25.80 -25.54 9.99
C LEU A 180 -25.61 -26.71 9.01
N GLY A 181 -24.65 -27.62 9.26
CA GLY A 181 -24.39 -28.79 8.41
C GLY A 181 -23.80 -28.45 7.03
N GLU A 182 -23.17 -27.29 6.89
CA GLU A 182 -22.62 -26.79 5.63
C GLU A 182 -21.11 -26.98 5.54
N LYS A 183 -20.62 -27.24 4.33
CA LYS A 183 -19.18 -27.36 4.05
C LYS A 183 -18.71 -26.17 3.23
N LEU A 184 -17.46 -25.79 3.46
CA LEU A 184 -16.72 -24.82 2.65
C LEU A 184 -15.65 -25.55 1.86
N ASN A 185 -15.57 -25.27 0.57
CA ASN A 185 -14.41 -25.69 -0.21
C ASN A 185 -13.23 -24.73 0.04
N GLN A 186 -12.04 -25.10 -0.44
CA GLN A 186 -10.81 -24.33 -0.22
C GLN A 186 -10.89 -22.92 -0.81
N GLN A 187 -11.53 -22.74 -1.96
CA GLN A 187 -11.67 -21.43 -2.61
C GLN A 187 -12.60 -20.52 -1.81
N GLU A 188 -13.76 -21.03 -1.37
CA GLU A 188 -14.71 -20.31 -0.53
C GLU A 188 -14.09 -19.88 0.80
N ALA A 189 -13.34 -20.78 1.45
CA ALA A 189 -12.63 -20.48 2.68
C ALA A 189 -11.57 -19.39 2.48
N MET A 190 -10.80 -19.46 1.38
CA MET A 190 -9.77 -18.46 1.06
C MET A 190 -10.36 -17.07 0.81
N VAL A 191 -11.48 -16.99 0.09
CA VAL A 191 -12.22 -15.73 -0.13
C VAL A 191 -12.67 -15.14 1.21
N PHE A 192 -13.25 -15.95 2.09
CA PHE A 192 -13.71 -15.48 3.41
C PHE A 192 -12.56 -15.00 4.30
N VAL A 193 -11.42 -15.71 4.29
CA VAL A 193 -10.20 -15.30 5.01
C VAL A 193 -9.71 -13.95 4.48
N GLN A 194 -9.68 -13.76 3.16
CA GLN A 194 -9.23 -12.51 2.56
C GLN A 194 -10.19 -11.34 2.82
N GLU A 195 -11.51 -11.54 2.83
CA GLU A 195 -12.47 -10.53 3.30
C GLU A 195 -12.24 -10.20 4.79
N SER A 196 -12.00 -11.21 5.63
CA SER A 196 -11.74 -11.04 7.06
C SER A 196 -10.41 -10.33 7.37
N LEU A 197 -9.43 -10.45 6.48
CA LEU A 197 -8.13 -9.76 6.53
C LEU A 197 -8.15 -8.35 5.91
N ARG A 198 -9.33 -7.81 5.58
CA ARG A 198 -9.47 -6.42 5.13
C ARG A 198 -8.82 -5.47 6.12
N LEU A 199 -8.20 -4.38 5.65
CA LEU A 199 -7.55 -3.39 6.51
C LEU A 199 -8.56 -2.56 7.32
N THR A 200 -9.61 -2.04 6.70
CA THR A 200 -10.60 -1.17 7.34
C THR A 200 -11.74 -1.95 8.00
N ALA A 201 -12.32 -1.39 9.06
CA ALA A 201 -13.59 -1.86 9.61
C ALA A 201 -14.78 -1.44 8.73
N HIS A 202 -15.91 -2.16 8.85
CA HIS A 202 -17.16 -1.72 8.23
C HIS A 202 -17.64 -0.43 8.89
N GLY A 203 -17.93 0.59 8.07
CA GLY A 203 -18.32 1.92 8.54
C GLY A 203 -17.15 2.85 8.91
N ALA A 204 -15.90 2.48 8.62
CA ALA A 204 -14.75 3.36 8.80
C ALA A 204 -14.96 4.71 8.09
N THR A 205 -14.52 5.80 8.71
CA THR A 205 -14.53 7.15 8.11
C THR A 205 -13.31 7.37 7.24
N ASN A 206 -13.34 8.38 6.37
CA ASN A 206 -12.16 8.70 5.55
C ASN A 206 -10.99 9.24 6.38
N TYR A 207 -11.23 9.89 7.52
CA TYR A 207 -10.15 10.24 8.45
C TYR A 207 -9.42 9.00 8.99
N GLN A 208 -10.17 7.96 9.34
CA GLN A 208 -9.57 6.69 9.78
C GLN A 208 -8.84 5.98 8.63
N ARG A 209 -9.38 6.04 7.40
CA ARG A 209 -8.68 5.53 6.21
C ARG A 209 -7.40 6.31 5.93
N THR A 210 -7.38 7.63 6.09
CA THR A 210 -6.17 8.45 5.93
C THR A 210 -5.10 8.08 6.97
N ALA A 211 -5.47 7.79 8.22
CA ALA A 211 -4.51 7.32 9.22
C ALA A 211 -3.89 5.97 8.84
N LEU A 212 -4.68 5.04 8.30
CA LEU A 212 -4.15 3.78 7.76
C LEU A 212 -3.31 3.99 6.51
N LEU A 213 -3.69 4.93 5.65
CA LEU A 213 -2.97 5.27 4.44
C LEU A 213 -1.54 5.69 4.78
N TYR A 214 -1.38 6.55 5.81
CA TYR A 214 -0.08 6.92 6.33
C TYR A 214 0.74 5.69 6.75
N LEU A 215 0.21 4.81 7.60
CA LEU A 215 0.93 3.61 8.05
C LEU A 215 1.28 2.64 6.90
N ILE A 216 0.44 2.53 5.87
CA ILE A 216 0.75 1.73 4.67
C ILE A 216 1.91 2.36 3.90
N VAL A 217 1.92 3.68 3.74
CA VAL A 217 3.00 4.38 3.04
C VAL A 217 4.33 4.21 3.78
N GLU A 218 4.34 4.36 5.10
CA GLU A 218 5.53 4.07 5.93
C GLU A 218 6.00 2.60 5.77
N GLY A 219 5.06 1.66 5.68
CA GLY A 219 5.34 0.25 5.40
C GLY A 219 5.97 0.03 4.01
N ILE A 220 5.44 0.69 2.97
CA ILE A 220 5.98 0.63 1.60
C ILE A 220 7.39 1.22 1.55
N MET A 221 7.63 2.36 2.22
CA MET A 221 8.97 2.94 2.31
C MET A 221 9.92 1.93 2.96
N THR A 222 9.53 1.33 4.08
CA THR A 222 10.35 0.30 4.76
C THR A 222 10.64 -0.90 3.85
N ASP A 223 9.66 -1.41 3.09
CA ASP A 223 9.88 -2.49 2.12
C ASP A 223 10.89 -2.07 1.04
N LEU A 224 10.78 -0.84 0.51
CA LEU A 224 11.70 -0.30 -0.49
C LEU A 224 13.13 -0.24 0.03
N PHE A 225 13.34 0.22 1.26
CA PHE A 225 14.66 0.20 1.90
C PHE A 225 15.20 -1.20 2.10
N LEU A 226 14.36 -2.13 2.57
CA LEU A 226 14.79 -3.51 2.77
C LEU A 226 15.10 -4.23 1.45
N ILE A 227 14.45 -3.84 0.34
CA ILE A 227 14.80 -4.29 -1.00
C ILE A 227 16.21 -3.83 -1.37
N ILE A 228 16.53 -2.56 -1.10
CA ILE A 228 17.81 -1.95 -1.45
C ILE A 228 18.95 -2.44 -0.55
N ALA A 229 18.64 -2.73 0.72
CA ALA A 229 19.60 -3.21 1.70
C ALA A 229 19.91 -4.72 1.59
N ASN A 230 19.18 -5.48 0.77
CA ASN A 230 19.36 -6.92 0.65
C ASN A 230 19.60 -7.37 -0.79
N ASP A 231 20.58 -8.26 -0.98
CA ASP A 231 20.82 -8.94 -2.25
C ASP A 231 20.19 -10.35 -2.28
N GLY A 232 19.82 -10.82 -3.47
CA GLY A 232 19.54 -12.24 -3.72
C GLY A 232 18.09 -12.68 -3.47
N TRP A 233 17.89 -13.77 -2.70
CA TRP A 233 16.56 -14.37 -2.52
C TRP A 233 15.68 -13.57 -1.54
N THR A 234 16.29 -12.96 -0.54
CA THR A 234 15.59 -12.14 0.47
C THR A 234 14.93 -10.91 -0.16
N SER A 235 15.55 -10.28 -1.16
CA SER A 235 14.96 -9.16 -1.89
C SER A 235 13.69 -9.55 -2.67
N ARG A 236 13.61 -10.80 -3.18
CA ARG A 236 12.38 -11.30 -3.83
C ARG A 236 11.20 -11.40 -2.88
N VAL A 237 11.44 -11.79 -1.63
CA VAL A 237 10.39 -11.82 -0.59
C VAL A 237 9.94 -10.40 -0.27
N GLN A 238 10.86 -9.43 -0.20
CA GLN A 238 10.52 -8.03 0.03
C GLN A 238 9.73 -7.42 -1.15
N TYR A 239 10.06 -7.77 -2.40
CA TYR A 239 9.25 -7.38 -3.54
C TYR A 239 7.81 -7.92 -3.48
N ALA A 240 7.61 -9.13 -2.98
CA ALA A 240 6.28 -9.66 -2.74
C ALA A 240 5.54 -8.90 -1.63
N SER A 241 6.22 -8.55 -0.53
CA SER A 241 5.68 -7.69 0.54
C SER A 241 5.24 -6.34 0.01
N MET A 242 6.10 -5.69 -0.78
CA MET A 242 5.84 -4.40 -1.41
C MET A 242 4.62 -4.48 -2.34
N GLY A 243 4.53 -5.51 -3.18
CA GLY A 243 3.36 -5.72 -4.04
C GLY A 243 2.05 -5.85 -3.25
N TYR A 244 2.08 -6.58 -2.14
CA TYR A 244 0.93 -6.72 -1.23
C TYR A 244 0.54 -5.38 -0.57
N ASN A 245 1.51 -4.61 -0.07
CA ASN A 245 1.25 -3.31 0.54
C ASN A 245 0.72 -2.30 -0.48
N LEU A 246 1.24 -2.31 -1.72
CA LEU A 246 0.75 -1.47 -2.81
C LEU A 246 -0.65 -1.87 -3.28
N SER A 247 -0.96 -3.16 -3.32
CA SER A 247 -2.30 -3.67 -3.57
C SER A 247 -3.28 -3.21 -2.47
N GLY A 248 -2.83 -3.22 -1.21
CA GLY A 248 -3.55 -2.65 -0.08
C GLY A 248 -3.77 -1.14 -0.21
N LEU A 249 -2.75 -0.39 -0.67
CA LEU A 249 -2.82 1.04 -0.95
C LEU A 249 -3.90 1.34 -1.99
N MET A 250 -3.86 0.67 -3.15
CA MET A 250 -4.84 0.85 -4.23
C MET A 250 -6.27 0.59 -3.74
N LEU A 251 -6.46 -0.48 -2.97
CA LEU A 251 -7.75 -0.84 -2.43
C LEU A 251 -8.26 0.22 -1.44
N LEU A 252 -7.41 0.69 -0.52
CA LEU A 252 -7.79 1.70 0.47
C LEU A 252 -8.16 3.03 -0.18
N LEU A 253 -7.39 3.46 -1.19
CA LEU A 253 -7.69 4.65 -1.99
C LEU A 253 -9.02 4.51 -2.72
N PHE A 254 -9.29 3.34 -3.32
CA PHE A 254 -10.56 3.06 -3.97
C PHE A 254 -11.73 3.04 -2.98
N GLU A 255 -11.57 2.48 -1.78
CA GLU A 255 -12.59 2.55 -0.72
C GLU A 255 -12.90 3.99 -0.29
N MET A 256 -11.88 4.85 -0.21
CA MET A 256 -12.07 6.28 0.07
C MET A 256 -12.91 6.94 -1.04
N MET A 257 -12.55 6.74 -2.30
CA MET A 257 -13.33 7.23 -3.45
C MET A 257 -14.77 6.69 -3.46
N GLU A 258 -14.94 5.40 -3.19
CA GLU A 258 -16.24 4.72 -3.14
C GLU A 258 -17.12 5.31 -2.03
N SER A 259 -16.55 5.58 -0.86
CA SER A 259 -17.27 6.20 0.26
C SER A 259 -17.69 7.65 -0.01
N MET A 260 -16.93 8.39 -0.84
CA MET A 260 -17.26 9.76 -1.24
C MET A 260 -18.36 9.81 -2.32
N ARG A 261 -18.76 8.67 -2.88
CA ARG A 261 -19.79 8.55 -3.93
C ARG A 261 -19.48 9.38 -5.19
N TRP A 262 -18.19 9.52 -5.52
CA TRP A 262 -17.75 10.29 -6.70
C TRP A 262 -17.98 9.58 -8.03
N LEU A 263 -18.19 8.27 -8.02
CA LEU A 263 -18.40 7.46 -9.21
C LEU A 263 -19.87 7.06 -9.34
N SER A 264 -20.40 7.08 -10.56
CA SER A 264 -21.70 6.45 -10.83
C SER A 264 -21.60 4.94 -10.63
N GLU A 265 -22.71 4.30 -10.26
CA GLU A 265 -22.74 2.87 -9.92
C GLU A 265 -22.14 1.98 -11.01
N ARG A 266 -22.42 2.28 -12.28
CA ARG A 266 -21.88 1.55 -13.43
C ARG A 266 -20.36 1.61 -13.50
N TRP A 267 -19.78 2.80 -13.28
CA TRP A 267 -18.33 2.98 -13.27
C TRP A 267 -17.67 2.42 -12.01
N ARG A 268 -18.31 2.59 -10.85
CA ARG A 268 -17.88 1.97 -9.58
C ARG A 268 -17.72 0.46 -9.73
N LEU A 269 -18.76 -0.21 -10.23
CA LEU A 269 -18.76 -1.66 -10.42
C LEU A 269 -17.74 -2.10 -11.47
N ARG A 270 -17.63 -1.36 -12.59
CA ARG A 270 -16.67 -1.65 -13.64
C ARG A 270 -15.24 -1.60 -13.14
N ILE A 271 -14.87 -0.56 -12.40
CA ILE A 271 -13.54 -0.45 -11.81
C ILE A 271 -13.35 -1.56 -10.78
N LYS A 272 -14.30 -1.76 -9.86
CA LYS A 272 -14.20 -2.76 -8.79
C LYS A 272 -14.00 -4.17 -9.35
N ARG A 273 -14.83 -4.62 -10.30
CA ARG A 273 -14.74 -5.96 -10.90
C ARG A 273 -13.49 -6.16 -11.77
N THR A 274 -13.00 -5.11 -12.43
CA THR A 274 -11.86 -5.24 -13.34
C THR A 274 -10.52 -5.18 -12.60
N PHE A 275 -10.36 -4.27 -11.63
CA PHE A 275 -9.09 -4.06 -10.92
C PHE A 275 -8.98 -4.83 -9.61
N PHE A 276 -10.12 -5.13 -8.98
CA PHE A 276 -10.20 -5.69 -7.64
C PHE A 276 -11.02 -6.99 -7.67
N SER A 277 -10.42 -8.03 -8.25
CA SER A 277 -10.99 -9.37 -8.30
C SER A 277 -10.08 -10.44 -7.70
N TYR A 278 -10.68 -11.44 -7.05
CA TYR A 278 -9.95 -12.55 -6.43
C TYR A 278 -9.09 -13.32 -7.43
N GLU A 279 -9.56 -13.46 -8.66
CA GLU A 279 -8.90 -14.21 -9.73
C GLU A 279 -7.62 -13.54 -10.24
N THR A 280 -7.47 -12.23 -10.04
CA THR A 280 -6.36 -11.45 -10.61
C THR A 280 -5.47 -10.77 -9.58
N ALA A 281 -5.94 -10.62 -8.33
CA ALA A 281 -5.25 -9.86 -7.29
C ALA A 281 -3.79 -10.32 -7.12
N LEU A 282 -3.57 -11.62 -6.95
CA LEU A 282 -2.25 -12.21 -6.70
C LEU A 282 -1.33 -12.21 -7.94
N VAL A 283 -1.91 -12.33 -9.13
CA VAL A 283 -1.15 -12.35 -10.40
C VAL A 283 -0.48 -11.00 -10.65
N GLY A 284 -1.21 -9.89 -10.42
CA GLY A 284 -0.65 -8.55 -10.58
C GLY A 284 0.48 -8.25 -9.58
N GLU A 285 0.35 -8.73 -8.34
CA GLU A 285 1.36 -8.57 -7.29
C GLU A 285 2.66 -9.31 -7.64
N LEU A 286 2.55 -10.58 -8.08
CA LEU A 286 3.70 -11.37 -8.53
C LEU A 286 4.41 -10.75 -9.75
N ALA A 287 3.65 -10.27 -10.73
CA ALA A 287 4.23 -9.62 -11.90
C ALA A 287 4.97 -8.32 -11.54
N SER A 288 4.42 -7.54 -10.60
CA SER A 288 5.10 -6.35 -10.10
C SER A 288 6.44 -6.69 -9.44
N ALA A 289 6.47 -7.75 -8.62
CA ALA A 289 7.70 -8.19 -7.95
C ALA A 289 8.82 -8.60 -8.92
N LEU A 290 8.47 -9.11 -10.11
CA LEU A 290 9.45 -9.52 -11.12
C LEU A 290 9.97 -8.36 -11.98
N LEU A 291 9.11 -7.37 -12.27
CA LEU A 291 9.43 -6.29 -13.21
C LEU A 291 9.99 -5.03 -12.54
N PHE A 292 9.79 -4.88 -11.23
CA PHE A 292 10.05 -3.62 -10.54
C PHE A 292 11.53 -3.20 -10.58
N GLN A 293 12.48 -4.13 -10.41
CA GLN A 293 13.91 -3.82 -10.48
C GLN A 293 14.32 -3.24 -11.84
N THR A 294 13.92 -3.91 -12.93
CA THR A 294 14.20 -3.46 -14.30
C THR A 294 13.57 -2.09 -14.57
N PHE A 295 12.35 -1.89 -14.06
CA PHE A 295 11.65 -0.62 -14.18
C PHE A 295 12.38 0.50 -13.45
N LEU A 296 12.80 0.32 -12.19
CA LEU A 296 13.50 1.36 -11.43
C LEU A 296 14.83 1.76 -12.08
N SER A 297 15.62 0.79 -12.54
CA SER A 297 16.85 1.09 -13.28
C SER A 297 16.58 1.90 -14.55
N GLY A 298 15.54 1.52 -15.32
CA GLY A 298 15.12 2.26 -16.51
C GLY A 298 14.63 3.68 -16.20
N LEU A 299 13.86 3.83 -15.10
CA LEU A 299 13.35 5.12 -14.64
C LEU A 299 14.48 6.05 -14.22
N ASN A 300 15.45 5.54 -13.46
CA ASN A 300 16.62 6.33 -13.05
C ASN A 300 17.47 6.74 -14.26
N GLY A 301 17.65 5.85 -15.24
CA GLY A 301 18.39 6.13 -16.48
C GLY A 301 17.70 7.10 -17.45
N SER A 302 16.42 7.45 -17.21
CA SER A 302 15.65 8.40 -18.02
C SER A 302 16.10 9.86 -17.80
N ASP A 303 15.34 10.81 -18.34
CA ASP A 303 15.59 12.25 -18.13
C ASP A 303 15.54 12.68 -16.66
N LEU A 304 15.01 11.83 -15.76
CA LEU A 304 15.08 12.05 -14.31
C LEU A 304 16.52 12.23 -13.82
N LYS A 305 17.53 11.66 -14.49
CA LYS A 305 18.94 11.89 -14.16
C LYS A 305 19.38 13.35 -14.20
N ARG A 306 18.63 14.22 -14.90
CA ARG A 306 18.92 15.65 -15.03
C ARG A 306 18.04 16.50 -14.10
N SER A 307 17.58 15.93 -12.99
CA SER A 307 16.57 16.57 -12.15
C SER A 307 17.11 17.50 -11.05
N LYS A 308 18.43 17.57 -10.84
CA LYS A 308 19.04 18.49 -9.86
C LYS A 308 18.58 19.95 -9.99
N PRO A 309 18.52 20.58 -11.19
CA PRO A 309 18.07 21.97 -11.30
C PRO A 309 16.62 22.14 -10.82
N THR A 310 15.74 21.18 -11.11
CA THR A 310 14.35 21.20 -10.66
C THR A 310 14.24 20.99 -9.16
N ALA A 311 15.01 20.06 -8.59
CA ALA A 311 15.08 19.81 -7.16
C ALA A 311 15.58 21.05 -6.39
N LEU A 312 16.59 21.76 -6.91
CA LEU A 312 17.07 23.01 -6.33
C LEU A 312 16.02 24.13 -6.41
N ALA A 313 15.25 24.19 -7.50
CA ALA A 313 14.21 25.22 -7.67
C ALA A 313 12.99 25.02 -6.76
N MET A 314 12.60 23.78 -6.46
CA MET A 314 11.39 23.46 -5.68
C MET A 314 11.66 22.98 -4.24
N SER A 315 12.89 22.57 -3.92
CA SER A 315 13.34 21.72 -2.79
C SER A 315 13.44 20.23 -3.13
N TYR A 316 14.51 19.60 -2.62
CA TYR A 316 14.75 18.16 -2.70
C TYR A 316 13.61 17.33 -2.12
N TYR A 317 13.04 17.78 -0.99
CA TYR A 317 11.91 17.10 -0.35
C TYR A 317 10.66 17.06 -1.25
N PHE A 318 10.22 18.21 -1.78
CA PHE A 318 9.03 18.26 -2.62
C PHE A 318 9.24 17.52 -3.94
N TRP A 319 10.41 17.68 -4.56
CA TRP A 319 10.73 16.97 -5.79
C TRP A 319 10.78 15.45 -5.59
N SER A 320 11.30 14.99 -4.45
CA SER A 320 11.26 13.57 -4.07
C SER A 320 9.84 13.02 -3.97
N LEU A 321 8.88 13.78 -3.40
CA LEU A 321 7.48 13.36 -3.37
C LEU A 321 6.91 13.17 -4.79
N ILE A 322 7.25 14.05 -5.73
CA ILE A 322 6.84 13.92 -7.14
C ILE A 322 7.45 12.65 -7.75
N CYS A 323 8.74 12.43 -7.58
CA CYS A 323 9.43 11.25 -8.11
C CYS A 323 8.92 9.94 -7.51
N HIS A 324 8.65 9.88 -6.20
CA HIS A 324 8.00 8.73 -5.58
C HIS A 324 6.57 8.54 -6.10
N ALA A 325 5.82 9.62 -6.35
CA ALA A 325 4.50 9.52 -6.97
C ALA A 325 4.59 8.94 -8.40
N ILE A 326 5.62 9.31 -9.19
CA ILE A 326 5.89 8.70 -10.50
C ILE A 326 6.13 7.20 -10.33
N VAL A 327 6.99 6.78 -9.39
CA VAL A 327 7.23 5.36 -9.10
C VAL A 327 5.91 4.65 -8.77
N VAL A 328 5.13 5.16 -7.82
CA VAL A 328 3.84 4.57 -7.42
C VAL A 328 2.89 4.45 -8.60
N VAL A 329 2.72 5.50 -9.41
CA VAL A 329 1.84 5.49 -10.60
C VAL A 329 2.32 4.45 -11.61
N SER A 330 3.62 4.32 -11.82
CA SER A 330 4.17 3.32 -12.72
C SER A 330 3.96 1.89 -12.21
N VAL A 331 4.16 1.61 -10.92
CA VAL A 331 3.87 0.25 -10.39
C VAL A 331 2.38 -0.05 -10.46
N VAL A 332 1.52 0.91 -10.11
CA VAL A 332 0.07 0.77 -10.27
C VAL A 332 -0.28 0.48 -11.73
N SER A 333 0.40 1.14 -12.69
CA SER A 333 0.22 0.88 -14.12
C SER A 333 0.63 -0.54 -14.49
N ILE A 334 1.78 -1.04 -14.02
CA ILE A 334 2.23 -2.44 -14.24
C ILE A 334 1.23 -3.44 -13.67
N ILE A 335 0.76 -3.23 -12.43
CA ILE A 335 -0.28 -4.09 -11.82
C ILE A 335 -1.54 -4.07 -12.68
N SER A 336 -1.92 -2.90 -13.18
CA SER A 336 -3.12 -2.70 -13.99
C SER A 336 -3.03 -3.38 -15.36
N THR A 337 -1.88 -3.30 -16.04
CA THR A 337 -1.66 -3.95 -17.34
C THR A 337 -1.68 -5.47 -17.24
N VAL A 338 -1.51 -6.04 -16.04
CA VAL A 338 -1.64 -7.48 -15.79
C VAL A 338 -3.06 -7.84 -15.35
N ARG A 339 -3.60 -7.15 -14.34
CA ARG A 339 -4.93 -7.46 -13.77
C ARG A 339 -6.06 -7.26 -14.77
N VAL A 340 -6.05 -6.15 -15.51
CA VAL A 340 -7.16 -5.79 -16.41
C VAL A 340 -7.30 -6.81 -17.54
N PRO A 341 -6.25 -7.14 -18.33
CA PRO A 341 -6.38 -8.14 -19.38
C PRO A 341 -6.72 -9.53 -18.83
N TRP A 342 -6.16 -9.94 -17.69
CA TRP A 342 -6.47 -11.23 -17.10
C TRP A 342 -7.92 -11.32 -16.63
N ALA A 343 -8.47 -10.25 -16.05
CA ALA A 343 -9.88 -10.18 -15.65
C ALA A 343 -10.80 -10.25 -16.88
N VAL A 344 -10.47 -9.51 -17.94
CA VAL A 344 -11.23 -9.51 -19.19
C VAL A 344 -11.20 -10.88 -19.86
N MET A 345 -10.01 -11.49 -19.98
CA MET A 345 -9.86 -12.84 -20.53
C MET A 345 -10.62 -13.87 -19.69
N TYR A 346 -10.48 -13.83 -18.36
CA TYR A 346 -11.20 -14.74 -17.47
C TYR A 346 -12.72 -14.64 -17.65
N VAL A 347 -13.26 -13.43 -17.67
CA VAL A 347 -14.69 -13.20 -17.86
C VAL A 347 -15.15 -13.68 -19.24
N TRP A 348 -14.37 -13.39 -20.28
CA TRP A 348 -14.66 -13.85 -21.64
C TRP A 348 -14.72 -15.37 -21.71
N PHE A 349 -13.69 -16.07 -21.23
CA PHE A 349 -13.64 -17.54 -21.28
C PHE A 349 -14.68 -18.22 -20.40
N LYS A 350 -14.97 -17.67 -19.21
CA LYS A 350 -15.90 -18.31 -18.27
C LYS A 350 -17.37 -18.04 -18.59
N HIS A 351 -17.69 -16.81 -19.01
CA HIS A 351 -19.08 -16.36 -19.13
C HIS A 351 -19.51 -16.09 -20.57
N ASN A 352 -18.60 -16.14 -21.54
CA ASN A 352 -18.85 -15.76 -22.95
C ASN A 352 -19.49 -14.37 -23.11
N SER A 353 -19.27 -13.48 -22.14
CA SER A 353 -19.87 -12.15 -22.11
C SER A 353 -19.09 -11.20 -21.21
N LEU A 354 -18.76 -10.02 -21.72
CA LEU A 354 -18.14 -8.94 -20.93
C LEU A 354 -19.16 -8.16 -20.08
N ALA A 355 -20.45 -8.51 -20.16
CA ALA A 355 -21.51 -7.89 -19.38
C ALA A 355 -21.25 -8.01 -17.86
N ILE A 356 -20.61 -9.10 -17.41
CA ILE A 356 -20.19 -9.30 -16.02
C ILE A 356 -19.38 -8.13 -15.48
N LEU A 357 -18.59 -7.43 -16.31
CA LEU A 357 -17.77 -6.32 -15.85
C LEU A 357 -18.59 -5.05 -15.59
N SER A 358 -19.74 -4.86 -16.24
CA SER A 358 -20.43 -3.55 -16.22
C SER A 358 -21.87 -3.59 -15.73
N GLU A 359 -22.53 -4.74 -15.77
CA GLU A 359 -23.96 -4.84 -15.48
C GLU A 359 -24.26 -4.77 -13.98
N PRO A 360 -25.25 -3.98 -13.55
CA PRO A 360 -25.53 -3.81 -12.13
C PRO A 360 -26.08 -5.10 -11.51
N CYS A 361 -25.70 -5.35 -10.26
CA CYS A 361 -26.26 -6.40 -9.44
C CYS A 361 -26.63 -5.80 -8.07
N CYS A 362 -27.86 -5.99 -7.64
CA CYS A 362 -28.35 -5.41 -6.37
C CYS A 362 -27.49 -5.83 -5.16
N ILE A 363 -26.92 -7.04 -5.17
CA ILE A 363 -26.00 -7.51 -4.13
C ILE A 363 -24.74 -6.63 -4.05
N ASP A 364 -24.16 -6.24 -5.18
CA ASP A 364 -22.97 -5.38 -5.19
C ASP A 364 -23.27 -3.96 -4.69
N THR A 365 -24.49 -3.49 -4.90
CA THR A 365 -24.97 -2.22 -4.35
C THR A 365 -25.17 -2.30 -2.84
N VAL A 366 -25.80 -3.37 -2.34
CA VAL A 366 -26.03 -3.61 -0.90
C VAL A 366 -24.70 -3.81 -0.16
N LEU A 367 -23.78 -4.57 -0.76
CA LEU A 367 -22.40 -4.72 -0.28
C LEU A 367 -21.70 -3.37 -0.25
N GLY A 368 -21.72 -2.63 -1.35
CA GLY A 368 -21.05 -1.33 -1.49
C GLY A 368 -19.60 -1.40 -1.00
N VAL A 369 -19.26 -0.49 -0.08
CA VAL A 369 -17.93 -0.44 0.56
C VAL A 369 -17.64 -1.64 1.47
N ARG A 370 -18.62 -2.48 1.85
CA ARG A 370 -18.42 -3.59 2.81
C ARG A 370 -17.70 -4.80 2.22
N SER A 371 -17.79 -4.99 0.90
CA SER A 371 -16.96 -5.96 0.16
C SER A 371 -15.60 -5.36 -0.14
N ARG A 372 -14.55 -6.14 0.11
CA ARG A 372 -13.17 -5.80 -0.21
C ARG A 372 -12.96 -5.90 -1.71
N ILE A 373 -13.09 -7.10 -2.28
CA ILE A 373 -12.88 -7.37 -3.70
C ILE A 373 -14.00 -8.29 -4.25
N MET A 374 -14.08 -8.43 -5.58
CA MET A 374 -15.17 -9.15 -6.26
C MET A 374 -14.74 -10.55 -6.71
N LEU A 375 -15.66 -11.52 -6.67
CA LEU A 375 -15.43 -12.88 -7.14
C LEU A 375 -16.07 -13.02 -8.53
N LEU A 376 -15.29 -12.80 -9.60
CA LEU A 376 -15.80 -12.79 -10.98
C LEU A 376 -16.42 -14.14 -11.36
N GLY A 377 -15.83 -15.21 -10.84
CA GLY A 377 -16.32 -16.55 -11.03
C GLY A 377 -17.58 -16.90 -10.24
N GLY A 378 -17.99 -16.04 -9.31
CA GLY A 378 -19.18 -16.20 -8.47
C GLY A 378 -20.48 -15.71 -9.12
N TYR A 379 -20.38 -14.99 -10.24
CA TYR A 379 -21.53 -14.50 -10.97
C TYR A 379 -22.13 -15.54 -11.91
N ARG A 380 -23.38 -15.30 -12.30
CA ARG A 380 -24.11 -16.01 -13.35
C ARG A 380 -24.91 -15.01 -14.17
N TRP A 381 -24.76 -15.09 -15.49
CA TRP A 381 -25.48 -14.25 -16.44
C TRP A 381 -26.70 -14.98 -16.98
N GLU A 382 -27.90 -14.49 -16.66
CA GLU A 382 -29.18 -15.09 -17.08
C GLU A 382 -30.18 -13.98 -17.44
N ASP A 383 -30.84 -14.11 -18.60
CA ASP A 383 -31.90 -13.20 -19.07
C ASP A 383 -31.53 -11.71 -19.02
N GLY A 384 -30.29 -11.38 -19.43
CA GLY A 384 -29.79 -10.01 -19.43
C GLY A 384 -29.53 -9.44 -18.04
N LYS A 385 -29.45 -10.29 -17.01
CA LYS A 385 -29.28 -9.90 -15.60
C LYS A 385 -28.16 -10.70 -14.93
N LEU A 386 -27.55 -10.07 -13.95
CA LEU A 386 -26.42 -10.61 -13.21
C LEU A 386 -26.86 -11.11 -11.83
N TYR A 387 -26.59 -12.38 -11.54
CA TYR A 387 -26.86 -13.01 -10.24
C TYR A 387 -25.60 -13.58 -9.62
N TYR A 388 -25.57 -13.69 -8.29
CA TYR A 388 -24.56 -14.45 -7.58
C TYR A 388 -25.00 -15.89 -7.36
N HIS A 389 -24.05 -16.82 -7.46
CA HIS A 389 -24.21 -18.18 -6.98
C HIS A 389 -24.31 -18.22 -5.44
N PRO A 390 -25.11 -19.13 -4.87
CA PRO A 390 -25.15 -19.36 -3.43
C PRO A 390 -23.76 -19.62 -2.82
N ALA A 391 -22.93 -20.40 -3.52
CA ALA A 391 -21.53 -20.68 -3.14
C ALA A 391 -20.68 -19.40 -3.03
N ALA A 392 -20.89 -18.41 -3.91
CA ALA A 392 -20.18 -17.14 -3.86
C ALA A 392 -20.65 -16.27 -2.69
N LEU A 393 -21.97 -16.21 -2.45
CA LEU A 393 -22.53 -15.50 -1.29
C LEU A 393 -22.01 -16.11 0.01
N LYS A 394 -21.97 -17.46 0.08
CA LYS A 394 -21.33 -18.21 1.15
C LYS A 394 -19.85 -17.85 1.29
N ALA A 395 -19.08 -17.80 0.20
CA ALA A 395 -17.66 -17.40 0.24
C ALA A 395 -17.45 -16.00 0.85
N PHE A 396 -18.38 -15.06 0.62
CA PHE A 396 -18.37 -13.73 1.25
C PHE A 396 -18.82 -13.73 2.72
N GLY A 397 -19.24 -14.87 3.26
CA GLY A 397 -19.79 -14.99 4.60
C GLY A 397 -21.21 -14.46 4.75
N MET A 398 -21.95 -14.36 3.64
CA MET A 398 -23.34 -13.94 3.65
C MET A 398 -24.25 -15.05 4.14
N LEU A 399 -25.22 -14.68 4.95
CA LEU A 399 -26.25 -15.56 5.47
C LEU A 399 -27.63 -14.93 5.25
N LYS A 400 -28.67 -15.74 5.46
CA LYS A 400 -30.06 -15.32 5.47
C LYS A 400 -30.54 -15.25 6.92
N MET A 401 -31.30 -14.20 7.24
CA MET A 401 -32.10 -14.14 8.47
C MET A 401 -33.57 -14.08 8.09
N GLU A 402 -34.40 -14.85 8.78
CA GLU A 402 -35.86 -14.74 8.68
C GLU A 402 -36.42 -14.24 10.01
N GLU A 403 -37.20 -13.15 9.95
CA GLU A 403 -37.83 -12.52 11.09
C GLU A 403 -39.21 -12.00 10.66
N ASP A 404 -40.25 -12.40 11.38
CA ASP A 404 -41.63 -11.99 11.12
C ASP A 404 -42.10 -12.20 9.66
N GLY A 405 -41.62 -13.28 9.02
CA GLY A 405 -41.91 -13.61 7.63
C GLY A 405 -41.16 -12.77 6.59
N VAL A 406 -40.23 -11.91 7.02
CA VAL A 406 -39.36 -11.12 6.16
C VAL A 406 -37.96 -11.72 6.14
N GLU A 407 -37.42 -11.91 4.95
CA GLU A 407 -36.05 -12.36 4.77
C GLU A 407 -35.09 -11.19 4.63
N TYR A 408 -33.95 -11.27 5.33
CA TYR A 408 -32.88 -10.29 5.30
C TYR A 408 -31.56 -10.94 4.89
N LEU A 409 -30.79 -10.22 4.08
CA LEU A 409 -29.40 -10.53 3.83
C LEU A 409 -28.58 -10.02 5.02
N ILE A 410 -27.85 -10.91 5.67
CA ILE A 410 -27.03 -10.58 6.84
C ILE A 410 -25.55 -10.93 6.59
N LEU A 411 -24.65 -10.21 7.27
CA LEU A 411 -23.21 -10.50 7.30
C LEU A 411 -22.60 -10.27 8.67
N HIS A 412 -21.42 -10.84 8.91
CA HIS A 412 -20.61 -10.51 10.08
C HIS A 412 -19.98 -9.12 9.94
N LYS A 413 -20.48 -8.16 10.72
CA LYS A 413 -19.94 -6.81 10.75
C LYS A 413 -18.52 -6.83 11.32
N LEU A 414 -17.56 -6.41 10.51
CA LEU A 414 -16.16 -6.31 10.89
C LEU A 414 -15.93 -5.00 11.65
N GLN A 415 -15.61 -5.11 12.93
CA GLN A 415 -15.19 -3.98 13.78
C GLN A 415 -13.67 -3.83 13.74
N TRP A 416 -13.16 -2.70 14.25
CA TRP A 416 -11.71 -2.41 14.24
C TRP A 416 -10.88 -3.47 14.94
N PHE A 417 -11.17 -3.84 16.19
CA PHE A 417 -10.31 -4.81 16.91
C PHE A 417 -11.09 -5.87 17.66
N THR A 418 -12.32 -5.54 18.04
CA THR A 418 -13.23 -6.44 18.75
C THR A 418 -13.96 -7.35 17.78
N VAL A 419 -14.31 -8.56 18.22
CA VAL A 419 -15.26 -9.42 17.49
C VAL A 419 -16.40 -9.74 18.46
N PRO A 420 -17.44 -8.87 18.56
CA PRO A 420 -18.58 -9.10 19.44
C PRO A 420 -19.26 -10.43 19.12
N ALA A 421 -19.84 -11.11 20.11
CA ALA A 421 -20.56 -12.37 19.89
C ALA A 421 -21.75 -12.17 18.93
N ASN A 422 -22.47 -11.05 19.09
CA ASN A 422 -23.60 -10.65 18.26
C ASN A 422 -23.13 -9.63 17.22
N ASN A 423 -22.38 -10.09 16.22
CA ASN A 423 -21.87 -9.23 15.14
C ASN A 423 -22.58 -9.44 13.79
N LEU A 424 -23.60 -10.30 13.73
CA LEU A 424 -24.42 -10.45 12.53
C LEU A 424 -25.37 -9.26 12.40
N MET A 425 -25.33 -8.62 11.23
CA MET A 425 -26.13 -7.43 10.93
C MET A 425 -26.86 -7.61 9.60
N GLY A 426 -28.15 -7.27 9.58
CA GLY A 426 -28.94 -7.15 8.36
C GLY A 426 -28.55 -5.92 7.57
N ILE A 427 -28.30 -6.10 6.28
CA ILE A 427 -27.83 -5.06 5.36
C ILE A 427 -28.78 -4.85 4.18
N GLY A 428 -29.70 -5.79 3.93
CA GLY A 428 -30.75 -5.62 2.94
C GLY A 428 -31.92 -6.58 3.13
N VAL A 429 -33.07 -6.25 2.54
CA VAL A 429 -34.28 -7.07 2.51
C VAL A 429 -34.29 -7.91 1.26
N ILE A 430 -34.55 -9.21 1.38
CA ILE A 430 -34.60 -10.15 0.26
C ILE A 430 -36.05 -10.25 -0.24
N THR A 431 -36.27 -9.88 -1.50
CA THR A 431 -37.58 -9.97 -2.16
C THR A 431 -37.43 -10.79 -3.45
N GLY A 432 -37.80 -12.07 -3.39
CA GLY A 432 -37.55 -13.03 -4.46
C GLY A 432 -36.04 -13.19 -4.73
N PRO A 433 -35.55 -12.99 -5.96
CA PRO A 433 -34.12 -13.05 -6.26
C PRO A 433 -33.39 -11.72 -5.99
N ARG A 434 -34.06 -10.67 -5.51
CA ARG A 434 -33.47 -9.32 -5.36
C ARG A 434 -33.21 -8.99 -3.90
N VAL A 435 -32.28 -8.06 -3.67
CA VAL A 435 -31.99 -7.51 -2.34
C VAL A 435 -32.01 -5.99 -2.39
N GLU A 436 -32.84 -5.39 -1.53
CA GLU A 436 -32.94 -3.94 -1.39
C GLU A 436 -32.17 -3.47 -0.14
N PRO A 437 -31.33 -2.43 -0.24
CA PRO A 437 -30.60 -1.92 0.92
C PRO A 437 -31.54 -1.51 2.07
N CYS A 438 -31.19 -1.84 3.31
CA CYS A 438 -31.91 -1.40 4.49
C CYS A 438 -30.98 -0.74 5.52
N ASN A 439 -31.57 -0.13 6.55
CA ASN A 439 -30.79 0.31 7.70
C ASN A 439 -30.17 -0.90 8.39
N GLU A 440 -28.94 -0.74 8.86
CA GLU A 440 -28.26 -1.81 9.60
C GLU A 440 -29.06 -2.16 10.84
N ARG A 441 -29.39 -3.44 10.99
CA ARG A 441 -30.15 -3.94 12.14
C ARG A 441 -29.50 -5.19 12.74
N PRO A 442 -29.58 -5.39 14.06
CA PRO A 442 -29.05 -6.59 14.70
C PRO A 442 -29.80 -7.83 14.20
N CYS A 443 -29.10 -8.96 14.18
CA CYS A 443 -29.70 -10.24 13.87
C CYS A 443 -30.46 -10.80 15.07
N THR A 444 -31.79 -10.87 14.95
CA THR A 444 -32.75 -11.32 15.97
C THR A 444 -33.56 -12.53 15.52
N GLY A 445 -33.59 -12.82 14.21
CA GLY A 445 -34.35 -13.91 13.62
C GLY A 445 -33.57 -15.23 13.47
N ILE A 446 -34.19 -16.19 12.76
CA ILE A 446 -33.60 -17.50 12.47
C ILE A 446 -32.58 -17.35 11.34
N VAL A 447 -31.36 -17.86 11.56
CA VAL A 447 -30.25 -17.76 10.61
C VAL A 447 -30.07 -19.06 9.83
N SER A 448 -30.00 -18.95 8.51
CA SER A 448 -29.67 -20.05 7.61
C SER A 448 -28.71 -19.60 6.50
N PHE A 449 -28.20 -20.55 5.72
CA PHE A 449 -27.50 -20.20 4.48
C PHE A 449 -28.47 -19.80 3.38
N LEU A 450 -27.92 -19.09 2.40
CA LEU A 450 -28.60 -18.78 1.14
C LEU A 450 -28.54 -20.01 0.24
N ASP A 451 -29.70 -20.47 -0.21
CA ASP A 451 -29.88 -21.64 -1.09
C ASP A 451 -30.21 -21.23 -2.53
N ARG A 452 -30.63 -19.98 -2.73
CA ARG A 452 -31.01 -19.42 -4.03
C ARG A 452 -30.04 -18.36 -4.54
N ARG A 453 -30.06 -18.17 -5.86
CA ARG A 453 -29.31 -17.10 -6.54
C ARG A 453 -29.95 -15.76 -6.24
N LEU A 454 -29.13 -14.77 -5.91
CA LEU A 454 -29.58 -13.39 -5.66
C LEU A 454 -28.87 -12.41 -6.60
N GLY A 455 -29.58 -11.39 -7.07
CA GLY A 455 -29.07 -10.38 -8.00
C GLY A 455 -30.16 -9.68 -8.81
N GLY A 456 -29.81 -9.31 -10.05
CA GLY A 456 -30.63 -8.47 -10.92
C GLY A 456 -30.52 -6.98 -10.60
N ALA A 457 -31.16 -6.16 -11.44
CA ALA A 457 -31.20 -4.70 -11.28
C ALA A 457 -32.16 -4.27 -10.16
N LEU A 458 -31.79 -3.21 -9.44
CA LEU A 458 -32.68 -2.50 -8.52
C LEU A 458 -33.83 -1.84 -9.29
N ASN A 459 -35.03 -1.84 -8.72
CA ASN A 459 -36.13 -1.04 -9.26
C ASN A 459 -35.80 0.43 -9.05
N ARG A 460 -35.58 1.15 -10.15
CA ARG A 460 -35.17 2.56 -10.13
C ARG A 460 -36.29 3.54 -9.79
N THR A 461 -37.46 3.06 -9.36
CA THR A 461 -38.67 3.88 -9.21
C THR A 461 -38.86 4.57 -7.87
N ASP A 462 -38.19 4.19 -6.77
CA ASP A 462 -38.47 4.80 -5.44
C ASP A 462 -37.26 5.41 -4.71
N CYS A 463 -36.05 5.33 -5.25
CA CYS A 463 -34.84 5.80 -4.54
C CYS A 463 -34.58 7.32 -4.60
N TYR A 464 -35.40 8.11 -5.30
CA TYR A 464 -35.27 9.58 -5.30
C TYR A 464 -36.12 10.29 -4.22
N GLN A 465 -36.95 9.58 -3.45
CA GLN A 465 -37.81 10.20 -2.41
C GLN A 465 -37.40 9.90 -0.96
N ARG A 466 -36.39 9.09 -0.69
CA ARG A 466 -35.80 8.94 0.65
C ARG A 466 -34.31 9.28 0.66
N SER A 467 -34.03 10.55 0.43
CA SER A 467 -32.80 11.15 0.96
C SER A 467 -32.95 11.25 2.49
N PRO A 468 -31.99 10.78 3.31
CA PRO A 468 -31.99 11.13 4.72
C PRO A 468 -31.65 12.61 4.80
N SER A 469 -32.66 13.44 5.03
CA SER A 469 -32.41 14.79 5.51
C SER A 469 -31.68 14.67 6.85
N ASN A 470 -30.57 15.37 6.98
CA ASN A 470 -29.95 15.65 8.26
C ASN A 470 -30.99 16.38 9.13
N GLN A 471 -31.79 15.62 9.88
CA GLN A 471 -32.57 16.19 10.95
C GLN A 471 -31.61 16.43 12.11
N THR A 472 -31.04 17.63 12.12
CA THR A 472 -30.41 18.23 13.29
C THR A 472 -31.37 18.09 14.47
N VAL A 473 -31.01 17.23 15.42
CA VAL A 473 -31.66 17.20 16.73
C VAL A 473 -31.35 18.54 17.40
N ARG A 474 -32.26 19.51 17.26
CA ARG A 474 -32.31 20.67 18.16
C ARG A 474 -32.71 20.13 19.53
N VAL A 475 -31.74 20.04 20.43
CA VAL A 475 -32.00 19.94 21.87
C VAL A 475 -32.70 21.22 22.28
N LEU A 476 -34.02 21.15 22.45
CA LEU A 476 -34.80 22.16 23.14
C LEU A 476 -34.44 22.05 24.63
N ALA A 477 -33.70 23.04 25.13
CA ALA A 477 -33.50 23.24 26.55
C ALA A 477 -34.86 23.55 27.19
N GLY A 478 -35.46 22.54 27.83
CA GLY A 478 -36.60 22.72 28.72
C GLY A 478 -36.12 23.29 30.04
N VAL A 479 -36.43 24.57 30.28
CA VAL A 479 -36.35 25.20 31.60
C VAL A 479 -37.53 24.67 32.41
N GLU A 480 -37.31 23.67 33.25
CA GLU A 480 -38.26 23.35 34.32
C GLU A 480 -37.97 24.24 35.53
N ARG A 481 -38.96 25.10 35.82
CA ARG A 481 -39.06 25.84 37.08
C ARG A 481 -39.28 24.83 38.21
N LEU A 482 -38.38 24.84 39.19
CA LEU A 482 -38.66 24.33 40.53
C LEU A 482 -39.51 25.37 41.26
N GLU A 483 -40.80 25.08 41.43
CA GLU A 483 -41.64 25.65 42.50
C GLU A 483 -41.98 24.52 43.49
N GLY A 484 -41.88 24.82 44.79
CA GLY A 484 -41.88 23.91 45.94
C GLY A 484 -43.12 23.02 46.10
N ILE A 485 -43.27 22.16 47.12
CA ILE A 485 -43.11 22.24 48.59
C ILE A 485 -43.44 20.79 49.08
N PRO A 486 -43.04 20.26 50.27
CA PRO A 486 -42.59 20.94 51.49
C PRO A 486 -41.16 20.68 51.95
#